data_AF-A0A2W8GJY8-F1
#
_entry.id   AF-A0A2W8GJY8-F1
#
_cell.length_a   1.000
_cell.length_b   1.000
_cell.length_c   1.000
_cell.angle_alpha   90.00
_cell.angle_beta   90.00
_cell.angle_gamma   90.00
#
_symmetry.space_group_name_H-M   'P 1'
#
loop_
_entity.id
_entity.type
_entity.pdbx_description
1 polymer ?
#
loop_
_entity_poly.entity_id
_entity_poly.type
_entity_poly.pdbx_seq_one_letter_code
_entity_poly.pdbx_strand_id
1 'polypeptide(L)'
;YTEIIDVKQCYPNTAIVGLQVDAEQFGGQQMTVNYHIRGRIIQVPSNYDPEKRTYSGIWDGSLKPAYSNNPAWCLWDMLTHPR
;
A
#
# COMPACT_ATOMS: atom_id res chain seq x y z
N TYR A 1 14.15 -17.53 -25.09
CA TYR A 1 14.29 -18.50 -23.99
C TYR A 1 13.63 -17.84 -22.80
N THR A 2 12.48 -18.33 -22.35
CA THR A 2 11.72 -17.71 -21.26
C THR A 2 11.62 -18.74 -20.16
N GLU A 3 12.33 -18.49 -19.06
CA GLU A 3 12.34 -19.37 -17.89
C GLU A 3 11.32 -18.83 -16.89
N ILE A 4 10.31 -19.64 -16.57
CA ILE A 4 9.33 -19.32 -15.53
C ILE A 4 9.88 -19.90 -14.23
N ILE A 5 10.33 -19.01 -13.34
CA ILE A 5 10.85 -19.38 -12.03
C ILE A 5 9.71 -19.23 -11.02
N ASP A 6 9.24 -20.35 -10.46
CA ASP A 6 8.27 -20.32 -9.37
C ASP A 6 8.99 -19.95 -8.07
N VAL A 7 8.90 -18.67 -7.70
CA VAL A 7 9.48 -18.17 -6.44
C VAL A 7 8.33 -17.95 -5.46
N LYS A 8 8.40 -18.61 -4.30
CA LYS A 8 7.48 -18.36 -3.19
C LYS A 8 7.79 -17.02 -2.54
N GLN A 9 7.22 -15.94 -3.05
CA GLN A 9 7.46 -14.59 -2.55
C GLN A 9 6.43 -14.16 -1.48
N CYS A 10 6.16 -15.01 -0.48
CA CYS A 10 5.32 -14.61 0.65
C CYS A 10 6.18 -14.02 1.77
N TYR A 11 6.43 -12.72 1.71
CA TYR A 11 7.07 -11.98 2.80
C TYR A 11 6.03 -11.21 3.61
N PRO A 12 5.94 -11.43 4.94
CA PRO A 12 5.02 -10.69 5.79
C PRO A 12 5.22 -9.17 5.63
N ASN A 13 4.11 -8.43 5.58
CA ASN A 13 4.08 -6.97 5.46
C ASN A 13 4.76 -6.40 4.20
N THR A 14 5.01 -7.22 3.18
CA THR A 14 5.57 -6.78 1.89
C THR A 14 4.51 -6.87 0.79
N ALA A 15 4.41 -5.84 -0.05
CA ALA A 15 3.62 -5.88 -1.27
C ALA A 15 4.52 -6.25 -2.46
N ILE A 16 4.05 -7.15 -3.31
CA ILE A 16 4.78 -7.60 -4.50
C ILE A 16 3.96 -7.27 -5.72
N VAL A 17 4.59 -6.65 -6.71
CA VAL A 17 3.97 -6.28 -7.98
C VAL A 17 4.78 -6.93 -9.10
N GLY A 18 4.12 -7.79 -9.87
CA GLY A 18 4.66 -8.35 -11.10
C GLY A 18 4.14 -7.60 -12.31
N LEU A 19 5.03 -7.27 -13.25
CA LEU A 19 4.66 -6.71 -14.56
C LEU A 19 5.18 -7.64 -15.65
N GLN A 20 4.28 -8.12 -16.52
CA GLN A 20 4.63 -8.86 -17.72
C GLN A 20 4.40 -7.97 -18.93
N VAL A 21 5.43 -7.81 -19.75
CA VAL A 21 5.45 -6.94 -20.93
C VAL A 21 6.11 -7.67 -22.08
N ASP A 22 5.61 -7.45 -23.29
CA ASP A 22 6.20 -8.01 -24.51
C ASP A 22 7.42 -7.17 -24.92
N ALA A 23 8.58 -7.83 -25.03
CA ALA A 23 9.84 -7.17 -25.33
C ALA A 23 9.86 -6.54 -26.74
N GLU A 24 9.06 -7.06 -27.68
CA GLU A 24 8.97 -6.53 -29.03
C GLU A 24 8.38 -5.11 -29.08
N GLN A 25 7.49 -4.77 -28.12
CA GLN A 25 6.87 -3.45 -28.04
C GLN A 25 7.83 -2.34 -27.58
N PHE A 26 8.95 -2.70 -26.95
CA PHE A 26 9.89 -1.76 -26.34
C PHE A 26 11.26 -1.71 -27.06
N GLY A 27 11.38 -2.35 -28.22
CA GLY A 27 12.57 -2.23 -29.08
C GLY A 27 13.89 -2.62 -28.39
N GLY A 28 13.84 -3.50 -27.38
CA GLY A 28 15.01 -3.89 -26.59
C GLY A 28 15.47 -2.89 -25.52
N GLN A 29 14.72 -1.81 -25.26
CA GLN A 29 15.01 -0.90 -24.15
C GLN A 29 14.43 -1.41 -22.82
N GLN A 30 15.20 -1.25 -21.74
CA GLN A 30 14.73 -1.56 -20.39
C GLN A 30 13.63 -0.57 -19.98
N MET A 31 12.45 -1.09 -19.66
CA MET A 31 11.33 -0.27 -19.24
C MET A 31 11.60 0.40 -17.89
N THR A 32 11.36 1.70 -17.82
CA THR A 32 11.25 2.41 -16.54
C THR A 32 9.79 2.36 -16.10
N VAL A 33 9.50 1.65 -15.01
CA VAL A 33 8.15 1.56 -14.46
C VAL A 33 8.06 2.40 -13.20
N ASN A 34 7.13 3.36 -13.17
CA ASN A 34 6.83 4.16 -11.99
C ASN A 34 5.51 3.69 -11.40
N TYR A 35 5.50 3.38 -10.11
CA TYR A 35 4.31 2.94 -9.40
C TYR A 35 3.86 4.02 -8.41
N HIS A 36 2.60 4.42 -8.50
CA HIS A 36 1.93 5.19 -7.45
C HIS A 36 0.91 4.31 -6.76
N ILE A 37 1.31 3.70 -5.63
CA ILE A 37 0.50 2.72 -4.91
C ILE A 37 0.06 3.34 -3.59
N ARG A 38 -1.25 3.34 -3.35
CA ARG A 38 -1.79 3.53 -2.00
C ARG A 38 -1.67 2.18 -1.29
N GLY A 39 -1.01 2.19 -0.15
CA GLY A 39 -0.85 1.00 0.69
C GLY A 39 -2.16 0.51 1.30
N ARG A 40 -2.06 -0.16 2.44
CA ARG A 40 -3.21 -0.73 3.15
C ARG A 40 -4.21 0.35 3.61
N ILE A 41 -5.49 -0.01 3.61
CA ILE A 41 -6.54 0.73 4.31
C ILE A 41 -6.42 0.44 5.81
N ILE A 42 -6.15 1.47 6.60
CA ILE A 42 -5.93 1.38 8.04
C ILE A 42 -7.13 1.96 8.80
N GLN A 43 -7.27 1.62 10.07
CA GLN A 43 -8.27 2.24 10.93
C GLN A 43 -7.77 3.60 11.42
N VAL A 44 -8.52 4.65 11.11
CA VAL A 44 -8.25 6.03 11.57
C VAL A 44 -9.45 6.58 12.33
N PRO A 45 -9.30 7.59 13.19
CA PRO A 45 -10.42 8.24 13.86
C PRO A 45 -11.47 8.75 12.86
N SER A 46 -12.74 8.62 13.23
CA SER A 46 -13.88 9.13 12.46
C SER A 46 -13.73 10.61 12.08
N ASN A 47 -13.15 11.41 12.97
CA ASN A 47 -12.92 12.84 12.80
C ASN A 47 -11.62 13.20 12.04
N TYR A 48 -10.84 12.22 11.59
CA TYR A 48 -9.59 12.44 10.86
C TYR A 48 -9.82 12.51 9.35
N ASP A 49 -9.28 13.56 8.71
CA ASP A 49 -9.18 13.67 7.25
C ASP A 49 -7.84 13.08 6.79
N PRO A 50 -7.83 11.94 6.07
CA PRO A 50 -6.61 11.28 5.63
C PRO A 50 -5.81 12.02 4.56
N GLU A 51 -6.45 12.90 3.78
CA GLU A 51 -5.80 13.66 2.72
C GLU A 51 -5.15 14.93 3.27
N LYS A 52 -5.89 15.66 4.10
CA LYS A 52 -5.40 16.92 4.72
C LYS A 52 -4.63 16.70 6.02
N ARG A 53 -4.73 15.51 6.61
CA ARG A 53 -4.17 15.13 7.92
C ARG A 53 -4.67 16.01 9.06
N THR A 54 -5.90 16.51 8.95
CA THR A 54 -6.54 17.38 9.93
C THR A 54 -7.62 16.65 10.70
N TYR A 55 -7.86 17.06 11.94
CA TYR A 55 -8.99 16.57 12.73
C TYR A 55 -10.10 17.61 12.73
N SER A 56 -11.34 17.20 12.46
CA SER A 56 -12.51 18.07 12.45
C SER A 56 -13.47 17.72 13.58
N GLY A 57 -13.61 18.61 14.55
CA GLY A 57 -14.50 18.39 15.69
C GLY A 57 -13.96 17.39 16.73
N ILE A 58 -14.82 17.05 17.69
CA ILE A 58 -14.48 16.14 18.80
C ILE A 58 -14.56 14.70 18.29
N TRP A 59 -13.55 13.91 18.63
CA TRP A 59 -13.57 12.48 18.35
C TRP A 59 -14.52 11.76 19.31
N ASP A 60 -15.43 10.97 18.75
CA ASP A 60 -16.42 10.15 19.45
C ASP A 60 -15.91 8.76 19.86
N GLY A 61 -14.62 8.46 19.61
CA GLY A 61 -14.02 7.16 19.86
C GLY A 61 -14.23 6.15 18.72
N SER A 62 -14.99 6.49 17.67
CA SER A 62 -15.21 5.58 16.54
C SER A 62 -14.07 5.63 15.53
N LEU A 63 -13.80 4.49 14.90
CA LEU A 63 -12.79 4.35 13.85
C LEU A 63 -13.48 4.15 12.51
N LYS A 64 -12.87 4.68 11.45
CA LYS A 64 -13.28 4.47 10.07
C LYS A 64 -12.11 3.89 9.25
N PRO A 65 -12.40 3.01 8.28
CA PRO A 65 -11.39 2.51 7.36
C PRO A 65 -11.01 3.63 6.37
N ALA A 66 -9.73 4.00 6.33
CA ALA A 66 -9.20 4.92 5.32
C ALA A 66 -7.73 4.64 5.02
N TYR A 67 -7.27 4.98 3.81
CA TYR A 67 -5.84 5.04 3.53
C TYR A 67 -5.25 6.27 4.22
N SER A 68 -4.16 6.12 4.97
CA SER A 68 -3.36 7.26 5.43
C SER A 68 -1.88 6.94 5.42
N ASN A 69 -1.08 7.98 5.22
CA ASN A 69 0.38 7.94 5.32
C ASN A 69 0.89 8.64 6.59
N ASN A 70 0.01 8.85 7.57
CA ASN A 70 0.40 9.35 8.88
C ASN A 70 1.05 8.22 9.69
N PRO A 71 2.32 8.37 10.11
CA PRO A 71 3.07 7.30 10.78
C PRO A 71 2.41 6.81 12.08
N ALA A 72 1.66 7.65 12.79
CA ALA A 72 0.98 7.24 14.02
C ALA A 72 -0.08 6.17 13.74
N TRP A 73 -0.91 6.38 12.71
CA TRP A 73 -1.96 5.44 12.33
C TRP A 73 -1.39 4.21 11.63
N CYS A 74 -0.33 4.37 10.84
CA CYS A 74 0.37 3.22 10.26
C CYS A 74 0.96 2.32 11.36
N LEU A 75 1.59 2.90 12.40
CA LEU A 75 2.12 2.14 13.52
C LEU A 75 1.01 1.46 14.33
N TRP A 76 -0.08 2.18 14.61
CA TRP A 76 -1.25 1.61 15.28
C TRP A 76 -1.81 0.41 14.52
N ASP A 77 -1.94 0.52 13.19
CA ASP A 77 -2.37 -0.59 12.33
C ASP A 77 -1.43 -1.78 12.45
N MET A 78 -0.12 -1.56 12.40
CA MET A 78 0.87 -2.64 12.52
C MET A 78 0.86 -3.35 13.88
N LEU A 79 0.53 -2.62 14.96
CA LEU A 79 0.49 -3.17 16.31
C LEU A 79 -0.83 -3.89 16.61
N THR A 80 -1.94 -3.44 16.03
CA THR A 80 -3.27 -3.99 16.28
C THR A 80 -3.73 -5.02 15.26
N HIS A 81 -3.04 -5.12 14.11
CA HIS A 81 -3.39 -6.10 13.10
C HIS A 81 -3.19 -7.53 13.61
N PRO A 82 -4.20 -8.41 13.48
CA PRO A 82 -3.99 -9.84 13.67
C PRO A 82 -2.98 -10.36 12.64
N ARG A 83 -2.01 -11.15 13.11
CA ARG A 83 -0.95 -11.74 12.29
C ARG A 83 -1.38 -13.05 11.65
#